data_AF-A0A6I4TK58-F1
#
_entry.id   AF-A0A6I4TK58-F1
#
_cell.length_a   1.000
_cell.length_b   1.000
_cell.length_c   1.000
_cell.angle_alpha   90.00
_cell.angle_beta   90.00
_cell.angle_gamma   90.00
#
_symmetry.space_group_name_H-M   'P 1'
#
loop_
_entity.id
_entity.type
_entity.pdbx_description
1 polymer ?
#
loop_
_entity_poly.entity_id
_entity_poly.type
_entity_poly.pdbx_seq_one_letter_code
_entity_poly.pdbx_strand_id
1 'polypeptide(L)'
;MGLLEQGEYVCALPGSATGPAWQEMEAHNFAITGASSYRTDKGVGTYLLEGKRVTFTRGPMKGHRMMLLSSGLLQELGGDGKLGRLRCHRSGPLED
;
A
#
# COMPACT_ATOMS: atom_id res chain seq x y z
N MET A 1 -8.71 -12.79 10.35
CA MET A 1 -8.11 -11.44 10.12
C MET A 1 -6.62 -11.63 9.98
N GLY A 2 -5.99 -10.95 9.01
CA GLY A 2 -4.56 -11.10 8.71
C GLY A 2 -3.76 -9.86 9.06
N LEU A 3 -2.44 -9.96 8.86
CA LEU A 3 -1.49 -8.84 8.93
C LEU A 3 -0.71 -8.76 7.61
N LEU A 4 -0.36 -7.55 7.22
CA LEU A 4 0.64 -7.31 6.18
C LEU A 4 2.04 -7.53 6.76
N GLU A 5 2.97 -7.93 5.91
CA GLU A 5 4.37 -8.06 6.28
C GLU A 5 4.93 -6.69 6.68
N GLN A 6 5.66 -6.66 7.80
CA GLN A 6 6.30 -5.45 8.30
C GLN A 6 7.39 -4.97 7.32
N GLY A 7 7.47 -3.65 7.10
CA GLY A 7 8.47 -3.06 6.22
C GLY A 7 7.99 -1.83 5.46
N GLU A 8 8.88 -1.25 4.66
CA GLU A 8 8.60 -0.14 3.75
C GLU A 8 7.86 -0.64 2.51
N TYR A 9 6.84 0.11 2.07
CA TYR A 9 6.06 -0.13 0.87
C TYR A 9 6.15 1.06 -0.07
N VAL A 10 6.75 0.84 -1.23
CA VAL A 10 6.90 1.84 -2.28
C VAL A 10 5.77 1.68 -3.30
N CYS A 11 5.01 2.75 -3.48
CA CYS A 11 3.87 2.82 -4.36
C CYS A 11 4.25 3.47 -5.68
N ALA A 12 3.88 2.85 -6.79
CA ALA A 12 4.17 3.35 -8.12
C ALA A 12 3.00 3.09 -9.08
N LEU A 13 2.88 3.96 -10.08
CA LEU A 13 2.06 3.74 -11.26
C LEU A 13 2.89 3.01 -12.33
N PRO A 14 2.28 2.10 -13.11
CA PRO A 14 2.94 1.55 -14.28
C PRO A 14 3.23 2.68 -15.27
N GLY A 15 4.48 2.75 -15.72
CA GLY A 15 4.95 3.77 -16.64
C GLY A 15 4.49 3.56 -18.08
N SER A 16 5.13 4.25 -19.01
CA SER A 16 4.84 4.16 -20.45
C SER A 16 5.95 3.43 -21.20
N ALA A 17 5.65 2.96 -22.41
CA ALA A 17 6.61 2.25 -23.26
C ALA A 17 7.84 3.09 -23.65
N THR A 18 7.75 4.42 -23.54
CA THR A 18 8.81 5.37 -23.89
C THR A 18 9.49 6.00 -22.67
N GLY A 19 9.10 5.57 -21.46
CA GLY A 19 9.54 6.17 -20.21
C GLY A 19 10.01 5.13 -19.19
N PRO A 20 10.28 5.55 -17.95
CA PRO A 20 10.60 4.61 -16.88
C PRO A 20 9.46 3.61 -16.70
N ALA A 21 9.79 2.34 -16.47
CA ALA A 21 8.81 1.26 -16.35
C ALA A 21 7.84 1.46 -15.16
N TRP A 22 8.28 2.23 -14.15
CA TRP A 22 7.52 2.56 -12.96
C TRP A 22 7.71 4.03 -12.64
N GLN A 23 6.62 4.70 -12.30
CA GLN A 23 6.62 6.06 -11.80
C GLN A 23 6.23 6.02 -10.33
N GLU A 24 7.22 6.22 -9.45
CA GLU A 24 6.99 6.26 -8.01
C GLU A 24 6.04 7.40 -7.64
N MET A 25 5.17 7.11 -6.68
CA MET A 25 4.18 8.02 -6.13
C MET A 25 4.50 8.21 -4.65
N GLU A 26 5.54 8.99 -4.35
CA GLU A 26 6.08 9.17 -2.98
C GLU A 26 4.99 9.50 -1.95
N ALA A 27 4.02 10.33 -2.33
CA ALA A 27 2.89 10.72 -1.48
C ALA A 27 1.96 9.55 -1.07
N HIS A 28 2.12 8.37 -1.67
CA HIS A 28 1.40 7.15 -1.36
C HIS A 28 2.26 6.10 -0.66
N ASN A 29 3.57 6.32 -0.53
CA ASN A 29 4.45 5.40 0.20
C ASN A 29 4.03 5.32 1.66
N PHE A 30 4.19 4.13 2.25
CA PHE A 30 3.89 3.89 3.65
C PHE A 30 4.77 2.76 4.18
N ALA A 31 4.86 2.67 5.50
CA ALA A 31 5.52 1.56 6.16
C ALA A 31 4.54 0.84 7.08
N ILE A 32 4.54 -0.49 7.07
CA ILE A 32 3.79 -1.30 8.04
C ILE A 32 4.66 -1.47 9.28
N THR A 33 4.21 -0.92 10.41
CA THR A 33 4.97 -0.88 11.67
C THR A 33 4.65 -2.03 12.62
N GLY A 34 3.64 -2.84 12.29
CA GLY A 34 3.19 -3.98 13.11
C GLY A 34 1.75 -3.81 13.60
N ALA A 35 1.16 -4.89 14.14
CA ALA A 35 -0.18 -4.88 14.78
C ALA A 35 -1.25 -4.07 14.02
N SER A 36 -1.38 -4.29 12.71
CA SER A 36 -2.34 -3.57 11.84
C SER A 36 -2.16 -2.05 11.76
N SER A 37 -0.95 -1.56 12.03
CA SER A 37 -0.59 -0.14 11.99
C SER A 37 0.33 0.18 10.81
N TYR A 38 0.24 1.42 10.34
CA TYR A 38 1.12 1.95 9.30
C TYR A 38 1.57 3.38 9.63
N ARG A 39 2.67 3.81 9.01
CA ARG A 39 3.14 5.20 8.99
C ARG A 39 3.33 5.70 7.56
N THR A 40 3.19 7.00 7.39
CA THR A 40 3.49 7.79 6.18
C THR A 40 4.26 9.04 6.61
N ASP A 41 4.76 9.81 5.65
CA ASP A 41 5.29 11.15 5.87
C ASP A 41 4.31 12.08 6.62
N LYS A 42 3.00 11.90 6.39
CA LYS A 42 1.91 12.71 6.97
C LYS A 42 1.40 12.21 8.32
N GLY A 43 1.92 11.09 8.83
CA GLY A 43 1.55 10.54 10.13
C GLY A 43 1.16 9.06 10.08
N VAL A 44 0.47 8.63 11.14
CA VAL A 44 0.20 7.20 11.42
C VAL A 44 -1.27 6.84 11.29
N GLY A 45 -1.56 5.56 11.09
CA GLY A 45 -2.92 5.05 11.05
C GLY A 45 -3.00 3.53 11.21
N THR A 46 -4.19 3.00 10.97
CA THR A 46 -4.50 1.57 11.06
C THR A 46 -5.13 1.06 9.79
N TYR A 47 -4.97 -0.23 9.53
CA TYR A 47 -5.63 -0.94 8.44
C TYR A 47 -6.34 -2.20 8.95
N LEU A 48 -7.19 -2.77 8.11
CA LEU A 48 -7.78 -4.10 8.29
C LEU A 48 -7.42 -4.94 7.07
N LEU A 49 -6.99 -6.18 7.31
CA LEU A 49 -6.81 -7.19 6.26
C LEU A 49 -7.84 -8.31 6.43
N GLU A 50 -8.77 -8.38 5.49
CA GLU A 50 -9.85 -9.35 5.42
C GLU A 50 -9.72 -10.18 4.12
N GLY A 51 -9.30 -11.43 4.27
CA GLY A 51 -8.91 -12.27 3.14
C GLY A 51 -7.71 -11.65 2.40
N LYS A 52 -7.95 -11.09 1.21
CA LYS A 52 -6.96 -10.34 0.43
C LYS A 52 -7.25 -8.84 0.37
N ARG A 53 -8.30 -8.35 1.02
CA ARG A 53 -8.69 -6.95 0.97
C ARG A 53 -8.08 -6.20 2.14
N VAL A 54 -7.29 -5.17 1.82
CA VAL A 54 -6.77 -4.21 2.79
C VAL A 54 -7.64 -2.97 2.76
N THR A 55 -8.13 -2.55 3.91
CA THR A 55 -8.88 -1.31 4.09
C THR A 55 -8.17 -0.44 5.12
N PHE A 56 -7.74 0.75 4.73
CA PHE A 56 -7.14 1.72 5.65
C PHE A 56 -8.26 2.41 6.44
N THR A 57 -8.30 2.22 7.76
CA THR A 57 -9.43 2.62 8.62
C THR A 57 -9.21 3.93 9.36
N ARG A 58 -7.95 4.32 9.58
CA ARG A 58 -7.55 5.57 10.26
C ARG A 58 -6.29 6.16 9.62
N GLY A 59 -5.98 7.41 9.96
CA GLY A 59 -4.77 8.11 9.51
C GLY A 59 -4.87 8.70 8.11
N PRO A 60 -3.72 9.12 7.54
CA PRO A 60 -3.66 9.85 6.26
C PRO A 60 -4.26 9.09 5.07
N MET A 61 -4.22 7.76 5.07
CA MET A 61 -4.77 6.92 4.01
C MET A 61 -6.21 6.44 4.28
N LYS A 62 -6.92 7.01 5.27
CA LYS A 62 -8.27 6.55 5.64
C LYS A 62 -9.20 6.48 4.42
N GLY A 63 -9.84 5.33 4.23
CA GLY A 63 -10.76 5.07 3.13
C GLY A 63 -10.10 4.47 1.89
N HIS A 64 -8.77 4.51 1.78
CA HIS A 64 -8.07 3.77 0.74
C HIS A 64 -8.27 2.27 0.90
N ARG A 65 -8.36 1.58 -0.23
CA ARG A 65 -8.55 0.14 -0.30
C ARG A 65 -7.56 -0.44 -1.30
N MET A 66 -7.04 -1.60 -0.96
CA MET A 66 -6.08 -2.34 -1.78
C MET A 66 -6.40 -3.82 -1.76
N MET A 67 -5.94 -4.53 -2.78
CA MET A 67 -5.93 -5.97 -2.87
C MET A 67 -4.51 -6.50 -2.73
N LEU A 68 -4.31 -7.43 -1.80
CA LEU A 68 -3.08 -8.20 -1.62
C LEU A 68 -3.02 -9.28 -2.69
N LEU A 69 -2.11 -9.10 -3.65
CA LEU A 69 -1.91 -10.03 -4.76
C LEU A 69 -1.00 -11.19 -4.35
N SER A 70 0.09 -10.87 -3.66
CA SER A 70 1.07 -11.79 -3.06
C SER A 70 1.68 -11.18 -1.80
N SER A 71 2.51 -11.93 -1.08
CA SER A 71 3.34 -11.38 0.01
C SER A 71 4.08 -10.14 -0.47
N GLY A 72 3.86 -9.02 0.22
CA GLY A 72 4.49 -7.74 -0.11
C GLY A 72 4.03 -7.07 -1.41
N LEU A 73 2.98 -7.52 -2.10
CA LEU A 73 2.46 -6.84 -3.30
C LEU A 73 0.98 -6.49 -3.18
N LEU A 74 0.69 -5.20 -3.24
CA LEU A 74 -0.63 -4.60 -3.15
C LEU A 74 -0.97 -3.88 -4.46
N GLN A 75 -2.24 -3.90 -4.83
CA GLN A 75 -2.77 -3.08 -5.92
C GLN A 75 -4.02 -2.36 -5.45
N GLU A 76 -4.17 -1.09 -5.83
CA GLU A 76 -5.31 -0.27 -5.48
C GLU A 76 -6.64 -0.93 -5.89
N LEU A 77 -7.66 -0.70 -5.07
CA LEU A 77 -9.03 -1.11 -5.35
C LEU A 77 -9.93 0.12 -5.45
N GLY A 78 -10.43 0.37 -6.66
CA GLY A 78 -11.27 1.51 -6.99
C GLY A 78 -12.63 1.49 -6.29
N GLY A 79 -13.35 2.63 -6.39
CA GLY A 79 -14.72 2.80 -5.90
C GLY A 79 -15.66 1.66 -6.31
N ASP A 80 -15.52 1.24 -7.57
CA ASP A 80 -16.29 0.19 -8.25
C ASP A 80 -15.86 -1.24 -7.89
N GLY A 81 -14.83 -1.40 -7.05
CA GLY A 81 -14.29 -2.70 -6.66
C GLY A 81 -13.36 -3.34 -7.69
N LYS A 82 -12.98 -2.62 -8.76
CA LYS A 82 -11.99 -3.09 -9.73
C LYS A 82 -10.58 -2.68 -9.32
N LEU A 83 -9.59 -3.39 -9.86
CA LEU A 83 -8.19 -3.08 -9.62
C LEU A 83 -7.82 -1.75 -10.30
N GLY A 84 -7.31 -0.81 -9.52
CA GLY A 84 -6.73 0.45 -9.97
C GLY A 84 -5.33 0.26 -10.52
N ARG A 85 -4.68 1.36 -10.93
CA ARG A 85 -3.34 1.30 -11.53
C ARG A 85 -2.22 1.33 -10.50
N LEU A 86 -2.45 1.94 -9.34
CA LEU A 86 -1.44 2.08 -8.30
C LEU A 86 -1.08 0.71 -7.72
N ARG A 87 0.21 0.39 -7.71
CA ARG A 87 0.74 -0.82 -7.06
C ARG A 87 1.74 -0.42 -5.99
N CYS A 88 1.69 -1.09 -4.85
CA CYS A 88 2.63 -0.89 -3.76
C CYS A 88 3.34 -2.20 -3.47
N HIS A 89 4.67 -2.17 -3.50
CA HIS A 89 5.50 -3.34 -3.25
C HIS A 89 6.35 -3.10 -2.02
N ARG A 90 6.57 -4.16 -1.24
CA ARG A 90 7.45 -4.14 -0.08
C ARG A 90 8.89 -4.01 -0.57
N SER A 91 9.53 -2.89 -0.29
CA SER A 91 10.90 -2.59 -0.72
C SER A 91 11.95 -3.12 0.26
N GLY A 92 11.60 -3.31 1.54
CA GLY A 92 12.57 -3.72 2.55
C GLY A 92 12.03 -3.80 3.97
N PRO A 93 12.91 -4.04 4.96
CA PRO A 93 12.57 -3.86 6.39
C PRO A 93 12.21 -2.40 6.68
N LEU A 94 11.69 -2.11 7.88
CA LEU A 94 11.49 -0.72 8.33
C LEU A 94 12.84 0.00 8.37
N GLU A 95 12.86 1.21 7.85
CA GLU A 95 13.98 2.13 8.07
C GLU A 95 13.80 2.84 9.43
N ASP A 96 14.92 3.03 10.13
CA ASP A 96 15.01 3.65 11.47
C ASP A 96 14.83 5.17 11.40
#